data_AF-A0A7C5GFW7-F1
#
_entry.id   AF-A0A7C5GFW7-F1
#
_cell.length_a   1.000
_cell.length_b   1.000
_cell.length_c   1.000
_cell.angle_alpha   90.00
_cell.angle_beta   90.00
_cell.angle_gamma   90.00
#
_symmetry.space_group_name_H-M   'P 1'
#
loop_
_entity.id
_entity.type
_entity.pdbx_description
1 polymer ?
#
loop_
_entity_poly.entity_id
_entity_poly.type
_entity_poly.pdbx_seq_one_letter_code
_entity_poly.pdbx_strand_id
1 'polypeptide(L)' 'MPVSRSFDPRLLHRRLAAHGGRPEWLVAYSGGLDSTVLLHVLAGLRSRPPLRALHVHHGLLPEAEAWTRHCR' A
#
# COMPACT_ATOMS: atom_id res chain seq x y z
N MET A 1 -12.34 23.45 1.20
CA MET A 1 -13.00 22.62 0.17
C MET A 1 -12.39 21.22 0.23
N PRO A 2 -12.98 20.22 0.92
CA PRO A 2 -12.44 18.88 0.86
C PRO A 2 -12.86 18.28 -0.47
N VAL A 3 -11.89 18.00 -1.35
CA VAL A 3 -12.13 17.16 -2.52
C VAL A 3 -12.39 15.76 -1.98
N SER A 4 -13.66 15.41 -1.77
CA SER A 4 -14.04 14.02 -1.52
C SER A 4 -13.72 13.23 -2.78
N ARG A 5 -12.48 12.73 -2.88
CA ARG A 5 -12.12 11.72 -3.87
C ARG A 5 -12.72 10.42 -3.39
N SER A 6 -13.98 10.18 -3.74
CA SER A 6 -14.66 8.91 -3.50
C SER A 6 -13.78 7.78 -4.04
N PHE A 7 -13.47 6.81 -3.19
CA PHE A 7 -12.77 5.62 -3.61
C PHE A 7 -13.67 4.78 -4.54
N ASP A 8 -13.17 4.42 -5.72
CA ASP A 8 -13.80 3.47 -6.64
C ASP A 8 -12.86 2.26 -6.83
N PRO A 9 -13.24 1.04 -6.38
CA PRO A 9 -12.45 -0.16 -6.57
C PRO A 9 -12.09 -0.44 -8.04
N ARG A 10 -12.96 -0.07 -8.99
CA ARG A 10 -12.71 -0.26 -10.43
C ARG A 10 -11.61 0.66 -10.94
N LEU A 11 -11.52 1.87 -10.41
CA LEU A 11 -10.43 2.79 -10.71
C LEU A 11 -9.09 2.25 -10.21
N LEU A 12 -9.04 1.71 -8.99
CA LEU A 12 -7.84 1.09 -8.43
C LEU A 12 -7.39 -0.10 -9.29
N HIS A 13 -8.31 -1.00 -9.65
CA HIS A 13 -8.00 -2.16 -10.48
C HIS A 13 -7.40 -1.75 -11.84
N ARG A 14 -7.99 -0.76 -12.52
CA ARG A 14 -7.45 -0.25 -13.80
C ARG A 14 -6.04 0.29 -13.68
N ARG A 15 -5.73 1.01 -12.59
CA ARG A 15 -4.39 1.54 -12.34
C ARG A 15 -3.37 0.42 -12.09
N LEU A 16 -3.76 -0.61 -11.34
CA LEU A 16 -2.88 -1.76 -11.09
C LEU A 16 -2.64 -2.57 -12.37
N ALA A 17 -3.66 -2.78 -13.20
CA ALA A 17 -3.53 -3.48 -14.47
C ALA A 17 -2.53 -2.80 -15.42
N ALA A 18 -2.51 -1.46 -15.45
CA ALA A 18 -1.54 -0.67 -16.22
C ALA A 18 -0.08 -0.84 -15.74
N HIS A 19 0.14 -1.50 -14.60
CA HIS A 19 1.45 -1.75 -14.02
C HIS A 19 1.80 -3.23 -13.92
N GLY A 20 1.00 -4.13 -14.52
CA GLY A 20 1.23 -5.58 -14.47
C GLY A 20 2.54 -6.04 -15.14
N GLY A 21 3.08 -5.27 -16.09
CA GLY A 21 4.35 -5.56 -16.75
C GLY A 21 5.61 -5.08 -16.01
N ARG A 22 5.47 -4.55 -14.79
CA ARG A 22 6.61 -4.12 -13.97
C ARG A 22 7.33 -5.34 -13.38
N PRO A 23 8.66 -5.31 -13.23
CA PRO A 23 9.41 -6.44 -12.66
C PRO A 23 9.06 -6.67 -11.17
N GLU A 24 8.60 -5.64 -10.46
CA GLU A 24 8.22 -5.69 -9.05
C GLU A 24 7.24 -4.56 -8.73
N TRP A 25 6.40 -4.78 -7.71
CA TRP A 25 5.59 -3.75 -7.05
C TRP A 25 6.11 -3.45 -5.65
N LEU A 26 6.30 -2.17 -5.33
CA LEU A 26 6.54 -1.68 -3.97
C LEU A 26 5.30 -0.96 -3.45
N VAL A 27 4.87 -1.34 -2.24
CA VAL A 27 3.81 -0.65 -1.50
C VAL A 27 4.46 0.19 -0.40
N ALA A 28 4.21 1.50 -0.43
CA ALA A 28 4.50 2.36 0.70
C ALA A 28 3.58 1.96 1.85
N TYR A 29 4.15 1.34 2.87
CA TYR A 29 3.42 0.73 3.97
C TYR A 29 3.66 1.52 5.25
N SER A 30 2.68 2.33 5.66
CA SER A 30 2.81 3.15 6.87
C SER A 30 2.43 2.42 8.16
N GLY A 31 1.75 1.27 8.05
CA GLY A 31 1.12 0.58 9.19
C GLY A 31 -0.30 1.09 9.50
N GLY A 32 -0.79 2.10 8.76
CA GLY A 32 -2.17 2.55 8.85
C GLY A 32 -3.15 1.66 8.07
N LEU A 33 -4.45 1.80 8.35
CA LEU A 33 -5.53 1.00 7.76
C LEU A 33 -5.44 0.92 6.23
N ASP A 34 -5.35 2.06 5.55
CA ASP A 34 -5.37 2.13 4.09
C ASP A 34 -4.21 1.34 3.47
N SER A 35 -3.00 1.53 4.00
CA SER A 35 -1.81 0.82 3.49
C SER A 35 -1.85 -0.67 3.80
N THR A 36 -2.46 -1.06 4.91
CA THR A 36 -2.65 -2.47 5.31
C THR A 36 -3.66 -3.16 4.40
N VAL A 37 -4.82 -2.53 4.17
CA VAL A 37 -5.85 -3.06 3.26
C VAL A 37 -5.33 -3.15 1.84
N LEU A 38 -4.62 -2.12 1.36
CA LEU A 38 -4.00 -2.14 0.04
C LEU A 38 -3.00 -3.30 -0.09
N LEU A 39 -2.09 -3.45 0.88
CA LEU A 39 -1.12 -4.55 0.89
C LEU A 39 -1.81 -5.92 0.89
N HIS A 40 -2.84 -6.10 1.73
CA HIS A 40 -3.61 -7.33 1.82
C HIS A 40 -4.30 -7.69 0.48
N VAL A 41 -4.97 -6.72 -0.15
CA VAL A 41 -5.64 -6.92 -1.44
C VAL A 41 -4.62 -7.27 -2.53
N LEU A 42 -3.49 -6.57 -2.60
CA LEU A 42 -2.45 -6.85 -3.59
C LEU A 42 -1.81 -8.22 -3.37
N ALA A 43 -1.57 -8.60 -2.11
CA ALA A 43 -1.00 -9.91 -1.78
C ALA A 43 -1.87 -11.08 -2.28
N GLY A 44 -3.20 -10.91 -2.29
CA GLY A 44 -4.17 -11.91 -2.75
C GLY A 44 -4.38 -11.99 -4.27
N LEU A 45 -3.77 -11.11 -5.08
CA LEU A 45 -3.88 -11.18 -6.53
C LEU A 45 -3.11 -12.37 -7.09
N ARG A 46 -3.77 -13.21 -7.91
CA ARG A 46 -3.13 -14.39 -8.53
C ARG A 46 -2.13 -14.03 -9.63
N SER A 47 -2.38 -12.96 -10.37
CA SER A 47 -1.52 -12.47 -11.44
C SER A 47 -1.01 -11.10 -11.07
N ARG A 48 0.14 -11.07 -10.39
CA ARG A 48 0.87 -9.85 -10.08
C ARG A 48 2.38 -10.11 -10.14
N PRO A 49 3.18 -9.04 -10.34
CA PRO A 49 4.61 -9.10 -10.08
C PRO A 49 4.92 -9.46 -8.61
N PRO A 50 6.17 -9.81 -8.29
CA PRO A 50 6.70 -9.78 -6.94
C PRO A 50 6.27 -8.51 -6.20
N LEU A 51 5.93 -8.63 -4.92
CA LEU A 51 5.36 -7.56 -4.10
C LEU A 51 6.17 -7.40 -2.83
N ARG A 52 6.58 -6.18 -2.53
CA ARG A 52 7.26 -5.82 -1.29
C ARG A 52 6.56 -4.64 -0.63
N ALA A 53 6.52 -4.66 0.69
CA ALA A 53 6.12 -3.53 1.50
C ALA A 53 7.36 -2.78 1.97
N LEU A 54 7.36 -1.45 1.86
CA LEU A 54 8.42 -0.59 2.37
C LEU A 54 7.82 0.38 3.38
N HIS A 55 8.27 0.28 4.63
CA HIS A 55 7.97 1.24 5.68
C HIS A 55 9.12 2.24 5.82
N VAL A 56 8.82 3.53 5.73
CA VAL A 56 9.80 4.60 5.98
C VAL A 56 9.51 5.20 7.34
N HIS A 57 10.39 4.94 8.30
CA HIS A 57 10.31 5.55 9.61
C HIS A 57 10.89 6.98 9.54
N HIS A 58 10.02 7.99 9.58
CA HIS A 58 10.39 9.40 9.43
C HIS A 58 10.98 10.06 10.70
N GLY A 59 10.93 9.39 11.86
CA GLY A 59 11.44 9.94 13.13
C GLY A 59 10.68 11.16 13.70
N LEU A 60 9.54 11.54 13.11
CA LEU A 60 8.79 12.75 13.49
C LEU A 60 7.90 12.58 14.73
N LEU A 61 7.51 11.34 15.06
CA LEU A 61 6.64 11.02 16.19
C LEU A 61 7.21 9.84 16.98
N PRO A 62 7.36 9.95 18.31
CA PRO A 62 7.86 8.85 19.16
C PRO A 62 6.99 7.58 19.06
N GLU A 63 5.66 7.70 18.87
CA GLU A 63 4.79 6.53 18.73
C GLU A 63 5.01 5.73 17.42
N ALA A 64 5.73 6.27 16.43
CA ALA A 64 5.98 5.58 15.16
C ALA A 64 6.89 4.34 15.34
N GLU A 65 7.61 4.21 16.46
CA GLU A 65 8.31 2.96 16.81
C GLU A 65 7.36 1.78 17.03
N ALA A 66 6.17 2.03 17.58
CA ALA A 66 5.17 0.97 17.79
C ALA A 66 4.62 0.46 16.46
N TRP A 67 4.48 1.32 15.44
CA TRP A 67 4.05 0.93 14.09
C TRP A 67 5.11 0.08 13.36
N THR A 68 6.39 0.34 13.60
CA THR A 68 7.49 -0.48 13.04
C THR A 68 7.38 -1.96 13.44
N ARG A 69 6.93 -2.27 14.67
CA ARG A 69 6.71 -3.67 15.09
C ARG A 69 5.51 -4.32 14.40
N HIS A 70 4.45 -3.55 14.11
CA HIS A 70 3.30 -4.03 13.35
C HIS A 70 3.63 -4.22 11.87
N CYS A 71 4.64 -3.51 11.37
CA CYS A 71 5.05 -3.55 9.96
C CYS A 71 6.11 -4.62 9.61
N ARG A 72 6.64 -5.35 10.60
CA ARG A 72 7.65 -6.41 10.40
C ARG A 72 7.03 -7.76 10.08
#